data_AF-A0A2J8MUE2-F1
#
_entry.id   AF-A0A2J8MUE2-F1
#
_cell.length_a   1.000
_cell.length_b   1.000
_cell.length_c   1.000
_cell.angle_alpha   90.00
_cell.angle_beta   90.00
_cell.angle_gamma   90.00
#
_symmetry.space_group_name_H-M   'P 1'
#
loop_
_entity.id
_entity.type
_entity.pdbx_description
1 polymer ?
#
loop_
_entity_poly.entity_id
_entity_poly.type
_entity_poly.pdbx_seq_one_letter_code
_entity_poly.pdbx_strand_id
1 'polypeptide(L)'
;MVPFEYRGEQHKTCMLNATSKFMEFYQDVKDWWLFGFYFCMPLVCTAIFYTLMTCEMLNRRNGSLRIALSEHLKQRREVAKTVFCLVVIFALCWFPLHLSRILKKTVYNEMDKNRCELLSFLLLMDYIGINLATMNSCINPIALYFVSKKFKNCFQSCLCCCCYQSKSLMTSVPMNGTSIQWKNHDQNNHNTDRSSHKDSMN
;
A
#
# COMPACT_ATOMS: atom_id res chain seq x y z
N MET A 1 -14.67 -17.83 -23.97
CA MET A 1 -15.89 -16.99 -24.00
C MET A 1 -17.10 -17.90 -24.02
N VAL A 2 -18.10 -17.59 -23.22
CA VAL A 2 -19.36 -18.35 -23.16
C VAL A 2 -20.41 -17.59 -23.98
N PRO A 3 -20.94 -18.19 -25.06
CA PRO A 3 -22.04 -17.60 -25.81
C PRO A 3 -23.36 -17.77 -25.04
N PHE A 4 -24.20 -16.74 -25.07
CA PHE A 4 -25.59 -16.81 -24.60
C PHE A 4 -26.48 -15.95 -25.51
N GLU A 5 -27.75 -16.31 -25.62
CA GLU A 5 -28.72 -15.59 -26.43
C GLU A 5 -29.62 -14.75 -25.53
N TYR A 6 -29.74 -13.47 -25.83
CA TYR A 6 -30.62 -12.56 -25.12
C TYR A 6 -31.38 -11.69 -26.12
N ARG A 7 -32.72 -11.71 -26.06
CA ARG A 7 -33.61 -11.00 -27.00
C ARG A 7 -33.32 -11.29 -28.50
N GLY A 8 -32.92 -12.53 -28.82
CA GLY A 8 -32.60 -12.94 -30.19
C GLY A 8 -31.23 -12.48 -30.69
N GLU A 9 -30.42 -11.83 -29.85
CA GLU A 9 -29.03 -11.49 -30.15
C GLU A 9 -28.05 -12.40 -29.40
N GLN A 10 -27.00 -12.83 -30.11
CA GLN A 10 -25.90 -13.63 -29.55
C GLN A 10 -24.88 -12.73 -28.86
N HIS A 11 -24.75 -12.86 -27.54
CA HIS A 11 -23.74 -12.18 -26.75
C HIS A 11 -22.66 -13.16 -26.29
N LYS A 12 -21.42 -12.68 -26.22
CA LYS A 12 -20.27 -13.46 -25.72
C LYS A 12 -19.78 -12.83 -24.42
N THR A 13 -19.74 -13.62 -23.35
CA THR A 13 -19.18 -13.19 -22.06
C THR A 13 -17.87 -13.89 -21.76
N CYS A 14 -17.01 -13.19 -21.03
CA CYS A 14 -15.82 -13.78 -20.41
C CYS A 14 -16.17 -14.18 -18.98
N MET A 15 -16.56 -15.45 -18.81
CA MET A 15 -16.78 -16.05 -17.50
C MET A 15 -16.12 -17.42 -17.43
N LEU A 16 -15.78 -17.86 -16.22
CA LEU A 16 -15.27 -19.20 -15.97
C LEU A 16 -16.44 -20.19 -16.10
N ASN A 17 -16.43 -21.03 -17.13
CA ASN A 17 -17.42 -22.08 -17.30
C ASN A 17 -16.96 -23.36 -16.59
N ALA A 18 -17.66 -23.75 -15.52
CA ALA A 18 -17.34 -24.98 -14.80
C ALA A 18 -17.92 -26.18 -15.55
N THR A 19 -17.10 -26.86 -16.36
CA THR A 19 -17.51 -28.06 -17.11
C THR A 19 -17.23 -29.37 -16.36
N SER A 20 -16.53 -29.32 -15.23
CA SER A 20 -16.13 -30.48 -14.43
C SER A 20 -16.41 -30.27 -12.94
N LYS A 21 -16.66 -31.35 -12.19
CA LYS A 21 -16.89 -31.29 -10.72
C LYS A 21 -15.74 -30.61 -9.96
N PHE A 22 -14.52 -30.72 -10.47
CA PHE A 22 -13.35 -30.03 -9.91
C PHE A 22 -13.44 -28.51 -10.08
N MET A 23 -13.89 -28.03 -11.24
CA MET A 23 -14.07 -26.59 -11.49
C MET A 23 -15.21 -25.99 -10.63
N GLU A 24 -16.28 -26.74 -10.37
CA GLU A 24 -17.35 -26.32 -9.46
C GLU A 24 -16.84 -26.17 -8.03
N PHE A 25 -16.13 -27.18 -7.52
CA PHE A 25 -15.47 -27.10 -6.22
C PHE A 25 -14.50 -25.91 -6.14
N TYR A 26 -13.70 -25.69 -7.20
CA TYR A 26 -12.80 -24.55 -7.27
C TYR A 26 -13.53 -23.21 -7.22
N GLN A 27 -14.64 -23.05 -7.96
CA GLN A 27 -15.45 -21.82 -7.92
C GLN A 27 -16.02 -21.55 -6.53
N ASP A 28 -16.47 -22.60 -5.84
CA ASP A 28 -17.02 -22.46 -4.50
C ASP A 28 -15.93 -21.99 -3.51
N VAL A 29 -14.76 -22.63 -3.55
CA VAL A 29 -13.69 -22.36 -2.58
C VAL A 29 -12.89 -21.09 -2.91
N LYS A 30 -12.77 -20.68 -4.18
CA LYS A 30 -11.88 -19.57 -4.57
C LYS A 30 -12.20 -18.28 -3.83
N ASP A 31 -13.49 -17.94 -3.67
CA ASP A 31 -13.87 -16.63 -3.12
C ASP A 31 -13.60 -16.58 -1.61
N TRP A 32 -13.83 -17.70 -0.91
CA TRP A 32 -13.45 -17.88 0.49
C TRP A 32 -11.94 -17.85 0.69
N TRP A 33 -11.20 -18.57 -0.15
CA TRP A 33 -9.74 -18.61 -0.12
C TRP A 33 -9.12 -17.23 -0.37
N LEU A 34 -9.59 -16.53 -1.41
CA LEU A 34 -9.14 -15.17 -1.75
C LEU A 34 -9.41 -14.20 -0.59
N PHE A 35 -10.59 -14.26 0.01
CA PHE A 35 -10.91 -13.43 1.17
C PHE A 35 -10.02 -13.76 2.39
N GLY A 36 -9.92 -15.02 2.78
CA GLY A 36 -9.14 -15.39 3.96
C GLY A 36 -7.63 -15.15 3.79
N PHE A 37 -7.06 -15.70 2.73
CA PHE A 37 -5.61 -15.73 2.55
C PHE A 37 -5.05 -14.43 1.95
N TYR A 38 -5.73 -13.80 0.99
CA TYR A 38 -5.20 -12.60 0.33
C TYR A 38 -5.71 -11.30 0.94
N PHE A 39 -6.88 -11.29 1.56
CA PHE A 39 -7.42 -10.09 2.20
C PHE A 39 -7.15 -10.09 3.72
N CYS A 40 -7.59 -11.11 4.47
CA CYS A 40 -7.47 -11.11 5.93
C CYS A 40 -6.03 -11.32 6.42
N MET A 41 -5.27 -12.26 5.85
CA MET A 41 -3.91 -12.55 6.34
C MET A 41 -2.96 -11.34 6.27
N PRO A 42 -2.88 -10.56 5.17
CA PRO A 42 -2.04 -9.36 5.14
C PRO A 42 -2.48 -8.28 6.13
N LEU A 43 -3.79 -8.11 6.34
CA LEU A 43 -4.34 -7.18 7.32
C LEU A 43 -3.97 -7.55 8.74
N VAL A 44 -4.15 -8.82 9.10
CA VAL A 44 -3.80 -9.33 10.44
C VAL A 44 -2.29 -9.24 10.66
N CYS A 45 -1.48 -9.67 9.69
CA CYS A 45 -0.03 -9.58 9.80
C CYS A 45 0.44 -8.14 9.98
N THR A 46 -0.03 -7.21 9.15
CA THR A 46 0.34 -5.79 9.29
C THR A 46 -0.13 -5.17 10.60
N ALA A 47 -1.33 -5.50 11.08
CA ALA A 47 -1.82 -5.07 12.38
C ALA A 47 -0.94 -5.59 13.52
N ILE A 48 -0.57 -6.88 13.49
CA ILE A 48 0.33 -7.48 14.48
C ILE A 48 1.70 -6.81 14.46
N PHE A 49 2.35 -6.71 13.29
CA PHE A 49 3.67 -6.08 13.17
C PHE A 49 3.65 -4.61 13.61
N TYR A 50 2.60 -3.86 13.26
CA TYR A 50 2.46 -2.46 13.67
C TYR A 50 2.25 -2.33 15.18
N THR A 51 1.44 -3.21 15.77
CA THR A 51 1.20 -3.25 17.21
C THR A 51 2.48 -3.60 17.95
N LEU A 52 3.19 -4.66 17.57
CA LEU A 52 4.46 -5.07 18.15
C LEU A 52 5.51 -3.95 18.08
N MET A 53 5.63 -3.28 16.93
CA MET A 53 6.53 -2.14 16.76
C MET A 53 6.18 -0.99 17.72
N THR A 54 4.88 -0.70 17.89
CA THR A 54 4.41 0.38 18.77
C THR A 54 4.58 0.03 20.25
N CYS A 55 4.28 -1.21 20.63
CA CYS A 55 4.45 -1.73 21.98
C CYS A 55 5.92 -1.73 22.41
N GLU A 56 6.82 -2.18 21.54
CA GLU A 56 8.27 -2.21 21.80
C GLU A 56 8.81 -0.80 22.08
N MET A 57 8.36 0.19 21.32
CA MET A 57 8.74 1.59 21.54
C MET A 57 8.17 2.16 22.84
N LEU A 58 6.94 1.80 23.22
CA LEU A 58 6.32 2.24 24.47
C LEU A 58 7.03 1.63 25.68
N ASN A 59 7.37 0.34 25.61
CA ASN A 59 8.07 -0.38 26.68
C ASN A 59 9.50 0.15 26.88
N ARG A 60 10.20 0.49 25.78
CA ARG A 60 11.53 1.10 25.83
C ARG A 60 11.55 2.58 26.22
N ARG A 61 10.39 3.25 26.28
CA ARG A 61 10.29 4.64 26.76
C ARG A 61 10.71 4.80 28.23
N ASN A 62 10.71 3.70 28.99
CA ASN A 62 11.13 3.63 30.40
C ASN A 62 12.65 3.40 30.60
N GLY A 63 13.45 3.27 29.52
CA GLY A 63 14.91 3.05 29.60
C GLY A 63 15.74 4.18 28.98
N SER A 64 16.83 4.59 29.66
CA SER A 64 17.71 5.74 29.34
C SER A 64 18.57 5.62 28.06
N LEU A 65 18.41 4.59 27.22
CA LEU A 65 19.29 4.31 26.07
C LEU A 65 18.75 4.95 24.78
N ARG A 66 18.70 6.29 24.74
CA ARG A 66 17.54 7.00 24.16
C ARG A 66 17.68 7.69 22.80
N ILE A 67 18.85 7.79 22.16
CA ILE A 67 19.00 8.79 21.05
C ILE A 67 19.50 8.20 19.70
N ALA A 68 20.46 7.27 19.71
CA ALA A 68 20.97 6.70 18.45
C ALA A 68 20.08 5.57 17.90
N LEU A 69 19.55 4.71 18.78
CA LEU A 69 18.61 3.64 18.39
C LEU A 69 17.24 4.21 17.96
N SER A 70 16.84 5.36 18.51
CA SER A 70 15.57 6.01 18.16
C SER A 70 15.52 6.48 16.72
N GLU A 71 16.61 6.96 16.13
CA GLU A 71 16.60 7.43 14.72
C GLU A 71 16.48 6.26 13.73
N HIS A 72 17.15 5.13 13.99
CA HIS A 72 16.97 3.91 13.19
C HIS A 72 15.55 3.33 13.33
N LEU A 73 15.00 3.30 14.55
CA LEU A 73 13.62 2.85 14.79
C LEU A 73 12.59 3.81 14.18
N LYS A 74 12.87 5.11 14.17
CA LYS A 74 12.03 6.14 13.54
C LYS A 74 11.99 5.97 12.02
N GLN A 75 13.12 5.72 11.36
CA GLN A 75 13.10 5.38 9.92
C GLN A 75 12.31 4.10 9.64
N ARG A 76 12.47 3.04 10.45
CA ARG A 76 11.69 1.81 10.32
C ARG A 76 10.18 2.03 10.54
N ARG A 77 9.82 2.93 11.46
CA ARG A 77 8.42 3.31 11.72
C ARG A 77 7.79 4.06 10.55
N GLU A 78 8.51 4.98 9.90
CA GLU A 78 8.00 5.66 8.71
C GLU A 78 7.71 4.65 7.58
N VAL A 79 8.58 3.65 7.41
CA VAL A 79 8.34 2.55 6.46
C VAL A 79 7.15 1.70 6.89
N ALA A 80 7.07 1.29 8.16
CA ALA A 80 5.96 0.48 8.66
C ALA A 80 4.61 1.21 8.57
N LYS A 81 4.58 2.52 8.87
CA LYS A 81 3.41 3.39 8.66
C LYS A 81 3.04 3.45 7.18
N THR A 82 4.04 3.49 6.31
CA THR A 82 3.80 3.43 4.85
C THR A 82 3.15 2.13 4.45
N VAL A 83 3.71 1.00 4.86
CA VAL A 83 3.17 -0.33 4.59
C VAL A 83 1.75 -0.48 5.14
N PHE A 84 1.52 -0.03 6.37
CA PHE A 84 0.18 -0.05 6.99
C PHE A 84 -0.83 0.75 6.17
N CYS A 85 -0.53 1.99 5.80
CA CYS A 85 -1.41 2.79 4.95
C CYS A 85 -1.69 2.13 3.60
N LEU A 86 -0.67 1.55 2.95
CA LEU A 86 -0.85 0.84 1.68
C LEU A 86 -1.77 -0.38 1.83
N VAL A 87 -1.64 -1.15 2.91
CA VAL A 87 -2.52 -2.29 3.17
C VAL A 87 -3.95 -1.85 3.50
N VAL A 88 -4.14 -0.74 4.21
CA VAL A 88 -5.48 -0.17 4.43
C VAL A 88 -6.11 0.28 3.12
N ILE A 89 -5.37 0.98 2.26
CA ILE A 89 -5.87 1.40 0.94
C ILE A 89 -6.23 0.19 0.09
N PHE A 90 -5.36 -0.82 0.06
CA PHE A 90 -5.65 -2.09 -0.60
C PHE A 90 -6.94 -2.70 -0.05
N ALA A 91 -7.10 -2.77 1.27
CA ALA A 91 -8.31 -3.30 1.87
C ALA A 91 -9.55 -2.48 1.47
N LEU A 92 -9.50 -1.15 1.52
CA LEU A 92 -10.63 -0.30 1.12
C LEU A 92 -11.00 -0.45 -0.36
N CYS A 93 -10.02 -0.64 -1.24
CA CYS A 93 -10.27 -0.84 -2.67
C CYS A 93 -10.89 -2.21 -2.97
N TRP A 94 -10.51 -3.24 -2.23
CA TRP A 94 -10.95 -4.61 -2.47
C TRP A 94 -12.16 -5.03 -1.62
N PHE A 95 -12.43 -4.33 -0.51
CA PHE A 95 -13.48 -4.67 0.43
C PHE A 95 -14.89 -4.69 -0.19
N PRO A 96 -15.33 -3.68 -0.97
CA PRO A 96 -16.67 -3.69 -1.55
C PRO A 96 -16.91 -4.89 -2.46
N LEU A 97 -15.87 -5.30 -3.21
CA LEU A 97 -15.89 -6.46 -4.10
C LEU A 97 -15.95 -7.79 -3.35
N HIS A 98 -15.14 -7.96 -2.29
CA HIS A 98 -15.20 -9.18 -1.50
C HIS A 98 -16.51 -9.28 -0.72
N LEU A 99 -16.99 -8.15 -0.19
CA LEU A 99 -18.26 -8.09 0.54
C LEU A 99 -19.44 -8.43 -0.37
N SER A 100 -19.52 -7.84 -1.57
CA SER A 100 -20.60 -8.14 -2.54
C SER A 100 -20.63 -9.63 -2.90
N ARG A 101 -19.48 -10.24 -3.17
CA ARG A 101 -19.35 -11.66 -3.53
C ARG A 101 -19.74 -12.59 -2.39
N ILE A 102 -19.28 -12.30 -1.17
CA ILE A 102 -19.63 -13.11 0.01
C ILE A 102 -21.12 -12.99 0.28
N LEU A 103 -21.67 -11.77 0.36
CA LEU A 103 -23.11 -11.55 0.61
C LEU A 103 -23.98 -12.22 -0.47
N LYS A 104 -23.59 -12.13 -1.73
CA LYS A 104 -24.29 -12.84 -2.82
C LYS A 104 -24.27 -14.35 -2.65
N LYS A 105 -23.25 -14.92 -2.01
CA LYS A 105 -23.16 -16.37 -1.77
C LYS A 105 -23.89 -16.81 -0.49
N THR A 106 -23.87 -16.01 0.58
CA THR A 106 -24.49 -16.38 1.87
C THR A 106 -25.95 -15.96 2.01
N VAL A 107 -26.33 -14.79 1.47
CA VAL A 107 -27.64 -14.15 1.74
C VAL A 107 -28.60 -14.29 0.56
N TYR A 108 -28.11 -14.51 -0.65
CA TYR A 108 -28.98 -14.71 -1.80
C TYR A 108 -29.74 -16.03 -1.68
N ASN A 109 -31.05 -15.92 -1.51
CA ASN A 109 -31.97 -17.05 -1.52
C ASN A 109 -33.00 -16.86 -2.63
N GLU A 110 -33.12 -17.86 -3.51
CA GLU A 110 -34.00 -17.80 -4.68
C GLU A 110 -35.49 -17.74 -4.30
N MET A 111 -35.81 -18.23 -3.10
CA MET A 111 -37.18 -18.32 -2.58
C MET A 111 -37.67 -17.03 -1.90
N ASP A 112 -36.82 -16.01 -1.77
CA ASP A 112 -37.15 -14.80 -1.01
C ASP A 112 -37.87 -13.74 -1.85
N LYS A 113 -38.78 -12.98 -1.23
CA LYS A 113 -39.56 -11.93 -1.91
C LYS A 113 -38.74 -10.67 -2.17
N ASN A 114 -37.76 -10.36 -1.32
CA ASN A 114 -36.91 -9.16 -1.42
C ASN A 114 -35.66 -9.37 -2.29
N ARG A 115 -35.58 -10.47 -3.03
CA ARG A 115 -34.41 -10.84 -3.86
C ARG A 115 -34.03 -9.79 -4.90
N CYS A 116 -35.00 -9.09 -5.51
CA CYS A 116 -34.70 -8.10 -6.55
C CYS A 116 -33.99 -6.87 -5.99
N GLU A 117 -34.43 -6.37 -4.82
CA GLU A 117 -33.82 -5.20 -4.19
C GLU A 117 -32.42 -5.52 -3.67
N LEU A 118 -32.28 -6.67 -2.98
CA LEU A 118 -30.99 -7.16 -2.53
C LEU A 118 -30.02 -7.37 -3.70
N LEU A 119 -30.48 -8.00 -4.79
CA LEU A 119 -29.65 -8.25 -5.97
C LEU A 119 -29.23 -6.94 -6.65
N SER A 120 -30.12 -5.96 -6.74
CA SER A 120 -29.80 -4.63 -7.31
C SER A 120 -28.73 -3.92 -6.49
N PHE A 121 -28.86 -3.94 -5.16
CA PHE A 121 -27.84 -3.40 -4.25
C PHE A 121 -26.50 -4.13 -4.38
N LEU A 122 -26.51 -5.46 -4.43
CA LEU A 122 -25.30 -6.27 -4.59
C LEU A 122 -24.62 -6.02 -5.95
N LEU A 123 -25.39 -5.85 -7.02
CA LEU A 123 -24.86 -5.50 -8.35
C LEU A 123 -24.21 -4.12 -8.34
N LEU A 124 -24.81 -3.14 -7.66
CA LEU A 124 -24.22 -1.81 -7.52
C LEU A 124 -22.89 -1.87 -6.74
N MET A 125 -22.86 -2.61 -5.62
CA MET A 125 -21.63 -2.83 -4.85
C MET A 125 -20.56 -3.56 -5.65
N ASP A 126 -20.95 -4.56 -6.45
CA ASP A 126 -20.02 -5.29 -7.31
C ASP A 126 -19.45 -4.38 -8.40
N TYR A 127 -20.28 -3.54 -9.02
CA TYR A 127 -19.84 -2.53 -9.98
C TYR A 127 -18.84 -1.56 -9.36
N ILE A 128 -19.17 -0.98 -8.20
CA ILE A 128 -18.27 -0.07 -7.48
C ILE A 128 -16.97 -0.80 -7.09
N GLY A 129 -17.08 -2.03 -6.57
CA GLY A 129 -15.95 -2.85 -6.15
C GLY A 129 -14.99 -3.19 -7.29
N ILE A 130 -15.50 -3.53 -8.48
CA ILE A 130 -14.67 -3.78 -9.67
C ILE A 130 -13.91 -2.52 -10.08
N ASN A 131 -14.59 -1.36 -10.08
CA ASN A 131 -13.96 -0.08 -10.41
C ASN A 131 -12.85 0.28 -9.40
N LEU A 132 -13.12 0.13 -8.10
CA LEU A 132 -12.12 0.36 -7.04
C LEU A 132 -10.95 -0.62 -7.12
N ALA A 133 -11.20 -1.90 -7.37
CA ALA A 133 -10.14 -2.90 -7.55
C ALA A 133 -9.25 -2.58 -8.75
N THR A 134 -9.83 -2.06 -9.83
CA THR A 134 -9.06 -1.61 -11.01
C THR A 134 -8.21 -0.38 -10.67
N MET A 135 -8.77 0.57 -9.91
CA MET A 135 -8.07 1.76 -9.46
C MET A 135 -6.93 1.47 -8.47
N ASN A 136 -6.94 0.33 -7.77
CA ASN A 136 -5.89 -0.07 -6.82
C ASN A 136 -4.48 0.03 -7.42
N SER A 137 -4.30 -0.33 -8.69
CA SER A 137 -3.01 -0.22 -9.39
C SER A 137 -2.57 1.22 -9.62
N CYS A 138 -3.50 2.12 -9.94
CA CYS A 138 -3.26 3.55 -10.17
C CYS A 138 -3.07 4.35 -8.88
N ILE A 139 -3.66 3.87 -7.78
CA ILE A 139 -3.55 4.51 -6.47
C ILE A 139 -2.16 4.29 -5.86
N ASN A 140 -1.49 3.16 -6.16
CA ASN A 140 -0.20 2.83 -5.55
C ASN A 140 0.88 3.93 -5.70
N PRO A 141 1.15 4.53 -6.87
CA PRO A 141 2.07 5.67 -7.00
C PRO A 141 1.65 6.90 -6.20
N ILE A 142 0.35 7.21 -6.17
CA ILE A 142 -0.22 8.36 -5.44
C ILE A 142 -0.07 8.14 -3.93
N ALA A 143 -0.44 6.95 -3.46
CA ALA A 143 -0.30 6.55 -2.07
C ALA A 143 1.16 6.57 -1.63
N LEU A 144 2.07 6.03 -2.43
CA LEU A 144 3.51 6.10 -2.15
C LEU A 144 4.03 7.54 -2.11
N TYR A 145 3.55 8.42 -2.99
CA TYR A 145 3.90 9.84 -2.98
C TYR A 145 3.45 10.56 -1.70
N PHE A 146 2.22 10.34 -1.25
CA PHE A 146 1.72 10.98 -0.03
C PHE A 146 2.31 10.39 1.25
N VAL A 147 2.60 9.09 1.24
CA VAL A 147 2.91 8.35 2.47
C VAL A 147 4.41 8.19 2.68
N SER A 148 5.21 8.04 1.61
CA SER A 148 6.67 7.88 1.73
C SER A 148 7.41 9.17 1.41
N LYS A 149 8.02 9.79 2.43
CA LYS A 149 8.87 10.97 2.26
C LYS A 149 10.05 10.72 1.32
N LYS A 150 10.62 9.50 1.33
CA LYS A 150 11.70 9.10 0.42
C LYS A 150 11.22 9.05 -1.03
N PHE A 151 10.04 8.48 -1.27
CA PHE A 151 9.45 8.42 -2.61
C PHE A 151 9.06 9.81 -3.12
N LYS A 152 8.47 10.64 -2.25
CA LYS A 152 8.15 12.04 -2.54
C LYS A 152 9.37 12.83 -3.00
N ASN A 153 10.47 12.75 -2.24
CA ASN A 153 11.70 13.47 -2.57
C ASN A 153 12.28 13.00 -3.92
N CYS A 154 12.32 11.68 -4.16
CA CYS A 154 12.79 11.12 -5.44
C CYS A 154 11.91 11.58 -6.61
N PHE A 155 10.58 11.50 -6.46
CA PHE A 155 9.62 11.92 -7.47
C PHE A 155 9.74 13.42 -7.79
N GLN A 156 9.93 14.27 -6.77
CA GLN A 156 10.18 15.70 -6.95
C GLN A 156 11.52 15.96 -7.64
N SER A 157 12.59 15.23 -7.31
CA SER A 157 13.89 15.34 -7.99
C SER A 157 13.82 14.93 -9.46
N CYS A 158 13.08 13.87 -9.80
CA CYS A 158 12.89 13.44 -11.19
C CYS A 158 12.02 14.40 -12.01
N LEU A 159 11.00 15.03 -11.41
CA LEU A 159 10.18 16.03 -12.07
C LEU A 159 10.91 17.38 -12.24
N CYS A 160 11.82 17.72 -11.32
CA CYS A 160 12.69 18.89 -11.40
C CYS A 160 14.08 18.60 -11.99
N CYS A 161 14.19 17.67 -12.95
CA CYS A 161 15.45 17.41 -13.67
C CYS A 161 16.11 18.69 -14.25
N CYS A 162 15.33 19.75 -14.50
CA CYS A 162 15.86 21.03 -14.99
C CYS A 162 16.42 21.98 -13.90
N CYS A 163 16.23 21.69 -12.60
CA CYS A 163 16.54 22.64 -11.53
C CYS A 163 17.56 22.14 -10.48
N TYR A 164 17.99 20.86 -10.54
CA TYR A 164 18.84 20.25 -9.51
C TYR A 164 20.23 19.82 -10.00
N GLN A 165 20.85 20.57 -10.92
CA GLN A 165 22.27 20.35 -11.23
C GLN A 165 23.23 21.23 -10.42
N SER A 166 22.76 21.93 -9.38
CA SER A 166 23.56 22.99 -8.72
C SER A 166 23.95 22.72 -7.25
N LYS A 167 23.67 21.56 -6.64
CA LYS A 167 24.05 21.33 -5.22
C LYS A 167 24.71 19.99 -4.89
N SER A 168 25.26 19.29 -5.87
CA SER A 168 26.05 18.07 -5.64
C SER A 168 27.32 18.12 -6.48
N LEU A 169 28.30 18.91 -6.04
CA LEU A 169 29.69 18.66 -6.44
C LEU A 169 30.11 17.37 -5.74
N MET A 170 29.82 16.26 -6.41
CA MET A 170 30.14 14.92 -5.97
C MET A 170 31.61 14.68 -6.30
N THR A 171 32.49 14.80 -5.31
CA THR A 171 33.87 14.31 -5.45
C THR A 171 33.79 12.79 -5.61
N SER A 172 33.87 12.33 -6.84
CA SER A 172 33.94 10.92 -7.19
C SER A 172 35.38 10.46 -7.04
N VAL A 173 35.66 9.64 -6.02
CA VAL A 173 36.83 8.74 -6.05
C VAL A 173 36.34 7.43 -6.67
N PRO A 174 36.98 6.92 -7.74
CA PRO A 174 36.54 5.70 -8.38
C PRO A 174 37.07 4.50 -7.59
N MET A 175 36.19 3.60 -7.17
CA MET A 175 36.58 2.22 -6.86
C MET A 175 35.48 1.25 -7.29
N ASN A 176 35.93 0.24 -8.05
CA ASN A 176 35.19 -0.91 -8.54
C ASN A 176 34.39 -1.63 -7.45
N GLY A 177 33.16 -2.00 -7.75
CA GLY A 177 32.40 -2.97 -6.95
C GLY A 177 30.90 -2.69 -6.93
N THR A 178 30.14 -3.60 -7.53
CA THR A 178 28.69 -3.56 -7.75
C THR A 178 27.92 -3.58 -6.41
N SER A 179 27.72 -2.41 -5.77
CA SER A 179 26.60 -2.22 -4.84
C SER A 179 26.36 -0.72 -4.59
N ILE A 180 25.16 -0.24 -4.91
CA ILE A 180 24.76 1.13 -4.59
C ILE A 180 24.17 1.12 -3.18
N GLN A 181 24.94 1.59 -2.20
CA GLN A 181 24.45 1.80 -0.84
C GLN A 181 24.13 3.28 -0.62
N TRP A 182 22.85 3.62 -0.58
CA TRP A 182 22.40 4.99 -0.28
C TRP A 182 22.54 5.29 1.22
N LYS A 183 23.63 5.96 1.59
CA LYS A 183 23.81 6.52 2.93
C LYS A 183 23.22 7.93 2.97
N ASN A 184 22.14 8.12 3.71
CA ASN A 184 21.60 9.46 4.00
C ASN A 184 22.48 10.08 5.09
N HIS A 185 23.15 11.19 4.78
CA HIS A 185 23.84 11.99 5.78
C HIS A 185 22.85 13.04 6.31
N ASP A 186 22.36 12.86 7.53
CA ASP A 186 21.62 13.89 8.24
C ASP A 186 22.56 15.07 8.53
N GLN A 187 22.20 16.26 8.06
CA GLN A 187 22.97 17.48 8.22
C GLN A 187 22.55 18.12 9.56
N ASN A 188 23.29 17.82 10.62
CA ASN A 188 23.14 18.48 11.91
C ASN A 188 23.66 19.92 11.78
N ASN A 189 22.75 20.87 11.75
CA ASN A 189 23.06 22.29 11.81
C ASN A 189 23.25 22.66 13.29
N HIS A 190 24.49 22.86 13.73
CA HIS A 190 24.78 23.48 15.02
C HIS A 190 25.40 24.86 14.77
N ASN A 191 24.60 25.89 15.05
CA ASN A 191 25.05 27.27 15.19
C ASN A 191 26.23 27.35 16.16
N THR A 192 27.24 28.15 15.79
CA THR A 192 27.93 29.01 16.76
C THR A 192 28.27 30.33 16.08
N ASP A 193 27.41 31.32 16.31
CA ASP A 193 27.79 32.73 16.27
C ASP A 193 28.87 32.99 17.33
N ARG A 194 29.97 33.65 16.96
CA ARG A 194 30.60 34.65 17.82
C ARG A 194 31.63 35.52 17.08
N SER A 195 31.17 36.75 16.80
CA SER A 195 31.83 38.04 16.99
C SER A 195 33.25 38.28 16.48
N SER A 196 33.32 39.23 15.54
CA SER A 196 34.38 40.21 15.31
C SER A 196 35.08 40.68 16.59
N HIS A 197 36.42 40.73 16.59
CA HIS A 197 37.15 41.90 17.06
C HIS A 197 38.60 41.93 16.54
N LYS A 198 38.96 43.15 16.14
CA LYS A 198 40.24 43.72 15.74
C LYS A 198 41.19 43.75 16.95
N ASP A 199 42.49 43.47 16.77
CA ASP A 199 43.61 44.35 17.18
C ASP A 199 45.00 43.64 17.24
N SER A 200 45.98 44.34 16.64
CA SER A 200 47.39 44.58 16.97
C SER A 200 48.35 43.54 17.58
N MET A 201 49.52 43.46 16.92
CA MET A 201 50.91 43.41 17.42
C MET A 201 51.23 42.62 18.70
N ASN A 202 52.04 41.57 18.55
CA ASN A 202 53.45 41.58 18.96
C ASN A 202 54.20 40.42 18.31
#